data_AF-A0A0M4GAE0-F1
#
_entry.id   AF-A0A0M4GAE0-F1
#
_cell.length_a   1.000
_cell.length_b   1.000
_cell.length_c   1.000
_cell.angle_alpha   90.00
_cell.angle_beta   90.00
_cell.angle_gamma   90.00
#
_symmetry.space_group_name_H-M   'P 1'
#
loop_
_entity.id
_entity.type
_entity.pdbx_description
1 polymer ?
#
loop_
_entity_poly.entity_id
_entity_poly.type
_entity_poly.pdbx_seq_one_letter_code
_entity_poly.pdbx_strand_id
1 'polypeptide(L)'
;MFHTVNGVQIREHDETLMKPNTLEKRFEIEYLDNVYLHKLICIDLINLNVKKPRRFINKSLGRKWLYVIKDHDFDENREKYGVLCRMIHEKIGDYLRDEYGFEPTGLFLIDSMERVYVQI
;
A
#
# COMPACT_ATOMS: atom_id res chain seq x y z
N MET A 1 12.42 -4.30 -12.40
CA MET A 1 13.56 -3.59 -11.75
C MET A 1 12.99 -2.48 -10.89
N PHE A 2 13.58 -2.22 -9.71
CA PHE A 2 13.18 -1.07 -8.89
C PHE A 2 13.51 0.25 -9.58
N HIS A 3 12.64 1.24 -9.42
CA HIS A 3 12.90 2.63 -9.76
C HIS A 3 12.55 3.52 -8.58
N THR A 4 13.08 4.74 -8.57
CA THR A 4 12.92 5.65 -7.44
C THR A 4 11.86 6.71 -7.71
N VAL A 5 10.91 6.85 -6.78
CA VAL A 5 9.88 7.89 -6.77
C VAL A 5 9.98 8.64 -5.45
N ASN A 6 10.40 9.91 -5.47
CA ASN A 6 10.49 10.76 -4.28
C ASN A 6 11.22 10.11 -3.07
N GLY A 7 12.29 9.36 -3.35
CA GLY A 7 13.10 8.67 -2.34
C GLY A 7 12.51 7.33 -1.85
N VAL A 8 11.43 6.85 -2.48
CA VAL A 8 10.88 5.51 -2.28
C VAL A 8 11.29 4.64 -3.47
N GLN A 9 11.85 3.45 -3.21
CA GLN A 9 12.10 2.48 -4.28
C GLN A 9 10.81 1.69 -4.51
N ILE A 10 10.34 1.63 -5.75
CA ILE A 10 9.12 0.95 -6.12
C ILE A 10 9.34 0.04 -7.35
N ARG A 11 8.72 -1.13 -7.32
CA ARG A 11 8.76 -2.12 -8.40
C ARG A 11 7.38 -2.71 -8.58
N GLU A 12 6.85 -2.72 -9.80
CA GLU A 12 5.63 -3.50 -10.09
C GLU A 12 5.96 -5.00 -10.08
N HIS A 13 5.09 -5.82 -9.48
CA HIS A 13 5.25 -7.27 -9.45
C HIS A 13 5.15 -7.87 -10.86
N ASP A 14 6.03 -8.83 -11.16
CA ASP A 14 6.09 -9.45 -12.50
C ASP A 14 4.77 -10.14 -12.88
N GLU A 15 4.02 -10.65 -11.90
CA GLU A 15 2.72 -11.29 -12.09
C GLU A 15 1.66 -10.36 -12.71
N THR A 16 1.70 -9.06 -12.38
CA THR A 16 0.75 -8.07 -12.91
C THR A 16 1.22 -7.53 -14.26
N LEU A 17 2.54 -7.43 -14.47
CA LEU A 17 3.13 -7.12 -15.77
C LEU A 17 2.79 -8.16 -16.84
N MET A 18 2.77 -9.45 -16.47
CA MET A 18 2.40 -10.54 -17.37
C MET A 18 0.89 -10.58 -17.70
N LYS A 19 0.06 -9.88 -16.90
CA LYS A 19 -1.40 -9.78 -17.08
C LYS A 19 -1.87 -8.33 -16.92
N PRO A 20 -1.58 -7.47 -17.91
CA PRO A 20 -1.76 -6.01 -17.80
C PRO A 20 -3.21 -5.55 -17.64
N ASN A 21 -4.20 -6.43 -17.84
CA ASN A 21 -5.62 -6.15 -17.62
C ASN A 21 -6.09 -6.42 -16.17
N THR A 22 -5.17 -6.64 -15.22
CA THR A 22 -5.55 -6.77 -13.81
C THR A 22 -5.86 -5.39 -13.24
N LEU A 23 -7.08 -5.18 -12.76
CA LEU A 23 -7.49 -3.97 -12.04
C LEU A 23 -6.76 -3.79 -10.69
N GLU A 24 -5.92 -4.77 -10.34
CA GLU A 24 -5.24 -4.97 -9.07
C GLU A 24 -3.73 -5.11 -9.34
N LYS A 25 -3.07 -4.07 -9.90
CA LYS A 25 -1.60 -4.07 -9.92
C LYS A 25 -1.08 -4.13 -8.47
N ARG A 26 0.08 -4.75 -8.32
CA ARG A 26 0.78 -4.93 -7.05
C ARG A 26 2.16 -4.34 -7.18
N PHE A 27 2.58 -3.61 -6.16
CA PHE A 27 3.92 -3.05 -6.11
C PHE A 27 4.66 -3.58 -4.90
N GLU A 28 5.95 -3.77 -5.05
CA GLU A 28 6.89 -3.93 -3.97
C GLU A 28 7.55 -2.58 -3.72
N ILE A 29 7.61 -2.18 -2.46
CA ILE A 29 8.21 -0.94 -2.00
C ILE A 29 9.36 -1.28 -1.06
N GLU A 30 10.52 -0.67 -1.32
CA GLU A 30 11.63 -0.61 -0.39
C GLU A 30 11.81 0.84 0.10
N TYR A 31 11.80 1.01 1.42
CA TYR A 31 11.97 2.31 2.07
C TYR A 31 12.95 2.22 3.23
N LEU A 32 14.07 2.92 3.11
CA LEU A 32 15.03 3.04 4.19
C LEU A 32 14.55 4.12 5.17
N ASP A 33 13.95 3.67 6.28
CA ASP A 33 13.55 4.58 7.34
C ASP A 33 14.70 4.84 8.31
N ASN A 34 15.02 6.11 8.52
CA ASN A 34 16.06 6.56 9.42
C ASN A 34 15.51 7.35 10.63
N VAL A 35 14.18 7.37 10.82
CA VAL A 35 13.52 8.22 11.84
C VAL A 35 12.80 7.43 12.92
N TYR A 36 12.04 6.40 12.57
CA TYR A 36 11.14 5.71 13.52
C TYR A 36 11.59 4.28 13.86
N LEU A 37 12.01 3.53 12.85
CA LEU A 37 12.40 2.12 12.89
C LEU A 37 13.88 1.91 12.59
N HIS A 38 14.57 2.90 11.99
CA HIS A 38 16.01 2.85 11.70
C HIS A 38 16.44 1.59 10.92
N LYS A 39 15.62 1.16 9.97
CA LYS A 39 15.84 -0.04 9.16
C LYS A 39 15.27 0.10 7.75
N LEU A 40 15.72 -0.79 6.86
CA LEU A 40 15.06 -0.99 5.58
C LEU A 40 13.72 -1.70 5.80
N ILE A 41 12.67 -1.18 5.19
CA ILE A 41 11.31 -1.72 5.28
C ILE A 41 10.89 -2.16 3.88
N CYS A 42 10.35 -3.38 3.79
CA CYS A 42 9.78 -3.92 2.57
C CYS A 42 8.26 -4.03 2.71
N ILE A 43 7.53 -3.43 1.77
CA ILE A 43 6.07 -3.35 1.82
C ILE A 43 5.50 -3.82 0.48
N ASP A 44 4.50 -4.69 0.50
CA ASP A 44 3.68 -4.91 -0.68
C ASP A 44 2.50 -3.94 -0.68
N LEU A 45 2.34 -3.20 -1.77
CA LEU A 45 1.25 -2.28 -2.01
C LEU A 45 0.25 -2.89 -2.98
N ILE A 46 -1.00 -2.99 -2.54
CA ILE A 46 -2.09 -3.57 -3.32
C ILE A 46 -3.22 -2.56 -3.46
N ASN A 47 -3.78 -2.41 -4.67
CA ASN A 47 -5.00 -1.65 -4.89
C ASN A 47 -6.21 -2.59 -5.00
N LEU A 48 -7.23 -2.41 -4.17
CA LEU A 48 -8.47 -3.21 -4.22
C LEU A 48 -9.71 -2.31 -4.23
N ASN A 49 -10.75 -2.74 -4.94
CA ASN A 49 -12.06 -2.09 -4.91
C ASN A 49 -12.90 -2.65 -3.75
N VAL A 50 -13.11 -1.85 -2.71
CA VAL A 50 -13.82 -2.30 -1.50
C VAL A 50 -15.33 -2.11 -1.67
N LYS A 51 -16.10 -3.17 -1.42
CA LYS A 51 -17.58 -3.15 -1.51
C LYS A 51 -18.20 -3.10 -0.12
N LYS A 52 -19.28 -2.33 0.07
CA LYS A 52 -20.07 -2.41 1.30
C LYS A 52 -20.72 -3.79 1.43
N PRO A 53 -20.81 -4.35 2.66
CA PRO A 53 -21.57 -5.58 2.90
C PRO A 53 -23.06 -5.36 2.56
N ARG A 54 -23.67 -6.39 1.97
CA ARG A 54 -24.98 -6.41 1.28
C ARG A 54 -26.20 -5.84 2.03
N ARG A 55 -26.10 -5.49 3.31
CA ARG A 55 -27.22 -4.94 4.11
C ARG A 55 -27.57 -3.48 3.81
N PHE A 56 -26.67 -2.75 3.17
CA PHE A 56 -26.94 -1.41 2.65
C PHE A 56 -26.50 -1.42 1.19
N ILE A 57 -27.43 -1.14 0.27
CA ILE A 57 -27.29 -0.90 -1.19
C ILE A 57 -25.85 -1.06 -1.69
N ASN A 58 -25.60 -1.94 -2.68
CA ASN A 58 -24.31 -2.17 -3.39
C ASN A 58 -23.61 -0.86 -3.83
N LYS A 59 -23.08 -0.09 -2.87
CA LYS A 59 -22.31 1.12 -3.05
C LYS A 59 -20.88 0.72 -2.71
N SER A 60 -20.01 0.82 -3.71
CA SER A 60 -18.56 0.70 -3.49
C SER A 60 -18.12 1.76 -2.47
N LEU A 61 -17.20 1.41 -1.59
CA LEU A 61 -16.47 2.35 -0.72
C LEU A 61 -15.33 3.05 -1.48
N GLY A 62 -15.20 2.76 -2.77
CA GLY A 62 -14.10 3.17 -3.62
C GLY A 62 -12.95 2.17 -3.60
N ARG A 63 -11.91 2.51 -4.35
CA ARG A 63 -10.64 1.81 -4.31
C ARG A 63 -9.86 2.21 -3.05
N LYS A 64 -9.11 1.27 -2.51
CA LYS A 64 -8.31 1.42 -1.30
C LYS A 64 -6.95 0.78 -1.49
N TRP A 65 -5.96 1.34 -0.80
CA TRP A 65 -4.58 0.90 -0.87
C TRP A 65 -4.22 0.13 0.39
N LEU A 66 -3.69 -1.07 0.21
CA LEU A 66 -3.30 -1.95 1.30
C LEU A 66 -1.78 -2.04 1.32
N TYR A 67 -1.20 -1.63 2.44
CA TYR A 67 0.21 -1.69 2.75
C TYR A 67 0.43 -2.93 3.60
N VAL A 68 0.90 -4.00 2.96
CA VAL A 68 1.15 -5.29 3.59
C VAL A 68 2.57 -5.29 4.14
N ILE A 69 2.67 -5.31 5.46
CA ILE A 69 3.93 -5.25 6.20
C ILE A 69 4.24 -6.66 6.69
N LYS A 70 5.35 -7.21 6.18
CA LYS A 70 5.77 -8.60 6.46
C LYS A 70 6.83 -8.69 7.57
N ASP A 71 7.05 -7.60 8.30
CA ASP A 71 7.99 -7.56 9.41
C ASP A 71 7.42 -8.24 10.66
N HIS A 72 8.30 -8.95 11.37
CA HIS A 72 7.95 -9.69 12.59
C HIS A 72 7.66 -8.78 13.80
N ASP A 73 8.15 -7.55 13.79
CA ASP A 73 8.00 -6.55 14.86
C ASP A 73 6.81 -5.61 14.61
N PHE A 74 5.96 -5.91 13.63
CA PHE A 74 4.80 -5.08 13.26
C PHE A 74 3.86 -4.84 14.45
N ASP A 75 3.52 -5.88 15.22
CA ASP A 75 2.56 -5.76 16.32
C ASP A 75 3.04 -4.76 17.40
N GLU A 76 4.34 -4.76 17.69
CA GLU A 76 4.96 -3.87 18.68
C GLU A 76 5.13 -2.44 18.15
N ASN A 77 5.26 -2.27 16.82
CA ASN A 77 5.59 -1.00 16.18
C ASN A 77 4.47 -0.46 15.26
N ARG A 78 3.25 -0.98 15.40
CA ARG A 78 2.13 -0.72 14.48
C ARG A 78 1.89 0.76 14.19
N GLU A 79 1.97 1.61 15.20
CA GLU A 79 1.76 3.06 15.04
C GLU A 79 2.85 3.70 14.18
N LYS A 80 4.12 3.35 14.41
CA LYS A 80 5.25 3.83 13.61
C LYS A 80 5.12 3.40 12.16
N TYR A 81 4.74 2.14 11.94
CA TYR A 81 4.46 1.62 10.61
C TYR A 81 3.32 2.35 9.92
N GLY A 82 2.28 2.73 10.65
CA GLY A 82 1.21 3.57 10.12
C GLY A 82 1.68 4.95 9.67
N VAL A 83 2.45 5.64 10.50
CA VAL A 83 3.07 6.93 10.14
C VAL A 83 3.93 6.78 8.90
N LEU A 84 4.77 5.76 8.84
CA LEU A 84 5.63 5.48 7.69
C LEU A 84 4.84 5.20 6.42
N CYS A 85 3.81 4.36 6.47
CA CYS A 85 2.99 4.06 5.31
C CYS A 85 2.25 5.30 4.80
N ARG A 86 1.77 6.17 5.70
CA ARG A 86 1.19 7.47 5.31
C ARG A 86 2.20 8.36 4.60
N MET A 87 3.41 8.49 5.16
CA MET A 87 4.48 9.27 4.53
C MET A 87 4.88 8.71 3.16
N ILE A 88 4.98 7.39 3.03
CA ILE A 88 5.25 6.73 1.75
C ILE A 88 4.11 7.02 0.78
N HIS A 89 2.85 6.90 1.22
CA HIS A 89 1.67 7.15 0.41
C HIS A 89 1.63 8.58 -0.14
N GLU A 90 1.94 9.57 0.69
CA GLU A 90 2.07 10.97 0.27
C GLU A 90 3.19 11.16 -0.76
N LYS A 91 4.36 10.51 -0.55
CA LYS A 91 5.50 10.60 -1.47
C LYS A 91 5.22 10.00 -2.84
N ILE A 92 4.47 8.90 -2.91
CA ILE A 92 4.17 8.20 -4.17
C ILE A 92 2.78 8.50 -4.73
N GLY A 93 2.00 9.36 -4.07
CA GLY A 93 0.59 9.60 -4.39
C GLY A 93 0.39 10.07 -5.84
N ASP A 94 1.20 11.03 -6.29
CA ASP A 94 1.14 11.52 -7.68
C ASP A 94 1.46 10.40 -8.68
N TYR A 95 2.48 9.58 -8.39
CA TYR A 95 2.81 8.41 -9.23
C TYR A 95 1.65 7.41 -9.30
N LEU A 96 1.04 7.07 -8.16
CA LEU A 96 -0.11 6.15 -8.13
C LEU A 96 -1.32 6.73 -8.88
N ARG A 97 -1.54 8.05 -8.80
CA ARG A 97 -2.61 8.72 -9.55
C ARG A 97 -2.38 8.61 -11.05
N ASP A 98 -1.17 8.85 -11.51
CA ASP A 98 -0.83 8.79 -12.94
C ASP A 98 -0.92 7.35 -13.46
N GLU A 99 -0.49 6.37 -12.67
CA GLU A 99 -0.56 4.94 -13.02
C GLU A 99 -1.99 4.39 -13.13
N TYR A 100 -2.93 4.91 -12.33
CA TYR A 100 -4.28 4.36 -12.24
C TYR A 100 -5.40 5.28 -12.73
N GLY A 101 -5.09 6.56 -12.99
CA GLY A 101 -6.04 7.56 -13.46
C GLY A 101 -7.07 8.02 -12.41
N PHE A 102 -6.82 7.82 -11.12
CA PHE A 102 -7.69 8.29 -10.03
C PHE A 102 -6.90 8.66 -8.78
N GLU A 103 -7.47 9.52 -7.93
CA GLU A 103 -6.86 9.93 -6.67
C GLU A 103 -6.67 8.73 -5.71
N PRO A 104 -5.44 8.47 -5.24
CA PRO A 104 -5.18 7.38 -4.31
C PRO A 104 -5.69 7.76 -2.92
N THR A 105 -6.90 7.29 -2.57
CA THR A 105 -7.53 7.63 -1.29
C THR A 105 -7.74 6.40 -0.41
N GLY A 106 -7.50 6.58 0.89
CA GLY A 106 -7.72 5.56 1.91
C GLY A 106 -6.64 4.48 1.92
N LEU A 107 -6.10 4.27 3.11
CA LEU A 107 -4.97 3.39 3.38
C LEU A 107 -5.35 2.35 4.43
N PHE A 108 -4.95 1.12 4.21
CA PHE A 108 -5.05 0.05 5.19
C PHE A 108 -3.67 -0.52 5.44
N LEU A 109 -3.36 -0.79 6.71
CA LEU A 109 -2.21 -1.62 7.06
C LEU A 109 -2.67 -3.06 7.13
N ILE A 110 -1.87 -3.97 6.60
CA ILE A 110 -2.07 -5.40 6.70
C ILE A 110 -0.83 -6.01 7.34
N ASP A 111 -1.02 -6.86 8.35
CA ASP A 111 0.06 -7.66 8.91
C ASP A 111 0.30 -8.97 8.15
N SER A 112 1.35 -9.69 8.53
CA SER A 112 1.69 -11.00 7.95
C SER A 112 0.63 -12.09 8.20
N MET A 113 -0.36 -11.84 9.06
CA MET A 113 -1.51 -12.72 9.33
C MET A 113 -2.79 -12.27 8.61
N GLU A 114 -2.67 -11.36 7.63
CA GLU A 114 -3.78 -10.80 6.84
C GLU A 114 -4.81 -9.97 7.66
N ARG A 115 -4.46 -9.54 8.87
CA ARG A 115 -5.35 -8.67 9.65
C ARG A 115 -5.27 -7.25 9.13
N VAL A 116 -6.44 -6.66 8.90
CA VAL A 116 -6.58 -5.30 8.36
C VAL A 116 -6.73 -4.30 9.50
N TYR A 117 -5.82 -3.34 9.58
CA TYR A 117 -5.90 -2.20 10.50
C TYR A 117 -6.24 -0.94 9.70
N VAL A 118 -7.34 -0.31 10.08
CA VAL A 118 -7.83 0.90 9.41
C VAL A 118 -7.00 2.10 9.86
N GLN A 119 -6.35 2.75 8.91
CA GLN A 119 -5.83 4.10 9.10
C GLN A 119 -6.64 5.05 8.22
N ILE A 120 -7.41 5.92 8.86
CA ILE A 120 -8.16 6.98 8.17
C ILE A 120 -7.18 8.07 7.75
#